data_AF-A0A8J2KZL1-F1
#
_entry.id   AF-A0A8J2KZL1-F1
#
_cell.length_a   1.000
_cell.length_b   1.000
_cell.length_c   1.000
_cell.angle_alpha   90.00
_cell.angle_beta   90.00
_cell.angle_gamma   90.00
#
_symmetry.space_group_name_H-M   'P 1'
#
loop_
_entity.id
_entity.type
_entity.pdbx_description
1 polymer ?
#
loop_
_entity_poly.entity_id
_entity_poly.type
_entity_poly.pdbx_seq_one_letter_code
_entity_poly.pdbx_strand_id
1 'polypeptide(L)'
;ELLAWEAPEQLKQEYPYYLSGFDYENSPIWVAPLGKWDTRKSVDNGPERERDFRMYVLQFLKRCEVSVELRSTSEETVEDFAIIVDMDGYSMYQTTSTSGE
;
A
#
# COMPACT_ATOMS: atom_id res chain seq x y z
N GLU A 1 -1.08 18.27 -1.57
CA GLU A 1 0.14 17.45 -1.58
C GLU A 1 -0.23 16.04 -1.11
N LEU A 2 0.22 14.99 -1.81
CA LEU A 2 -0.28 13.61 -1.60
C LEU A 2 0.02 13.06 -0.20
N LEU A 3 1.14 13.45 0.41
CA LEU A 3 1.49 13.07 1.78
C LEU A 3 0.65 13.79 2.84
N ALA A 4 0.16 15.00 2.53
CA ALA A 4 -0.71 15.79 3.40
C ALA A 4 -2.20 15.41 3.25
N TRP A 5 -2.55 14.56 2.28
CA TRP A 5 -3.91 14.07 2.12
C TRP A 5 -4.24 13.06 3.22
N GLU A 6 -5.33 13.28 3.95
CA GLU A 6 -5.78 12.36 4.98
C GLU A 6 -6.64 11.26 4.38
N ALA A 7 -6.09 10.04 4.35
CA ALA A 7 -6.84 8.89 3.90
C ALA A 7 -8.03 8.60 4.83
N PRO A 8 -9.23 8.32 4.28
CA PRO A 8 -10.37 7.83 5.05
C PRO A 8 -9.97 6.65 5.93
N GLU A 9 -10.44 6.66 7.19
CA GLU A 9 -10.07 5.64 8.17
C GLU A 9 -10.49 4.23 7.72
N GLN A 10 -11.59 4.13 6.98
CA GLN A 10 -12.06 2.89 6.38
C GLN A 10 -11.03 2.29 5.42
N LEU A 11 -10.33 3.10 4.62
CA LEU A 11 -9.31 2.60 3.70
C LEU A 11 -8.11 2.02 4.46
N LYS A 12 -7.71 2.64 5.57
CA LYS A 12 -6.60 2.14 6.41
C LYS A 12 -6.94 0.80 7.06
N GLN A 13 -8.19 0.62 7.47
CA GLN A 13 -8.68 -0.61 8.08
C GLN A 13 -8.84 -1.73 7.06
N GLU A 14 -9.34 -1.42 5.86
CA GLU A 14 -9.59 -2.40 4.80
C GLU A 14 -8.34 -2.79 4.02
N TYR A 15 -7.41 -1.85 3.84
CA TYR A 15 -6.20 -2.02 3.04
C TYR A 15 -4.93 -1.66 3.82
N PRO A 16 -4.71 -2.25 5.02
CA PRO A 16 -3.58 -1.86 5.85
C PRO A 16 -2.27 -2.15 5.14
N TYR A 17 -1.28 -1.28 5.36
CA TYR A 17 0.13 -1.51 5.06
C TYR A 17 0.96 -0.89 6.18
N TYR A 18 2.18 -1.40 6.40
CA TYR A 18 3.04 -0.89 7.46
C TYR A 18 4.53 -1.10 7.14
N LEU A 19 5.37 -0.23 7.68
CA LEU A 19 6.82 -0.39 7.66
C LEU A 19 7.21 -1.44 8.71
N SER A 20 7.80 -2.54 8.28
CA SER A 20 8.18 -3.66 9.15
C SER A 20 9.62 -3.56 9.66
N GLY A 21 10.48 -2.78 9.00
CA GLY A 21 11.88 -2.63 9.36
C GLY A 21 12.75 -2.29 8.17
N PHE A 22 13.99 -2.76 8.22
CA PHE A 22 15.01 -2.56 7.19
C PHE A 22 15.73 -3.88 6.94
N ASP A 23 16.22 -4.08 5.72
CA ASP A 23 17.03 -5.25 5.38
C ASP A 23 18.51 -5.06 5.76
N TYR A 24 19.36 -5.95 5.24
CA TYR A 24 20.79 -5.94 5.52
C TYR A 24 21.54 -4.80 4.81
N GLU A 25 20.94 -4.16 3.81
CA GLU A 25 21.45 -2.99 3.07
C GLU A 25 20.78 -1.69 3.54
N ASN A 26 20.08 -1.75 4.68
CA ASN A 26 19.36 -0.63 5.28
C ASN A 26 18.14 -0.14 4.47
N SER A 27 17.71 -0.91 3.46
CA SER A 27 16.56 -0.59 2.63
C SER A 27 15.25 -0.83 3.38
N PRO A 28 14.27 0.11 3.32
CA PRO A 28 13.00 -0.04 4.00
C PRO A 28 12.22 -1.27 3.54
N ILE A 29 11.67 -2.03 4.49
CA ILE A 29 10.80 -3.17 4.22
C ILE A 29 9.37 -2.81 4.60
N TRP A 30 8.49 -2.72 3.61
CA TRP A 30 7.06 -2.52 3.78
C TRP A 30 6.30 -3.84 3.66
N VAL A 31 5.20 -3.98 4.39
CA VAL A 31 4.32 -5.15 4.32
C VAL A 31 2.92 -4.73 3.88
N ALA A 32 2.40 -5.42 2.87
CA ALA A 32 1.03 -5.29 2.39
C ALA A 32 0.32 -6.67 2.47
N PRO A 33 -0.54 -6.91 3.47
CA PRO A 33 -1.32 -8.14 3.62
C PRO A 33 -2.47 -8.25 2.61
N LEU A 34 -2.12 -8.38 1.33
CA LEU A 34 -3.05 -8.45 0.22
C LEU A 34 -4.05 -9.62 0.34
N GLY A 35 -3.65 -10.73 0.96
CA GLY A 35 -4.55 -11.86 1.21
C GLY A 35 -5.72 -11.54 2.15
N LYS A 36 -5.65 -10.42 2.89
CA LYS A 36 -6.73 -9.92 3.76
C LYS A 36 -7.56 -8.81 3.12
N TRP A 37 -7.13 -8.30 1.96
CA TRP A 37 -7.82 -7.19 1.30
C TRP A 37 -9.02 -7.71 0.50
N ASP A 38 -10.12 -6.95 0.50
CA ASP A 38 -11.23 -7.17 -0.43
C ASP A 38 -11.21 -6.05 -1.47
N THR A 39 -10.55 -6.31 -2.61
CA THR A 39 -10.30 -5.26 -3.61
C THR A 39 -11.57 -4.84 -4.36
N ARG A 40 -12.65 -5.62 -4.29
CA ARG A 40 -13.95 -5.26 -4.88
C ARG A 40 -14.55 -4.02 -4.21
N LYS A 41 -14.36 -3.88 -2.90
CA LYS A 41 -14.79 -2.71 -2.12
C LYS A 41 -14.11 -1.40 -2.54
N SER A 42 -13.06 -1.46 -3.35
CA SER A 42 -12.41 -0.26 -3.92
C SER A 42 -13.26 0.39 -5.00
N VAL A 43 -14.19 -0.33 -5.62
CA VAL A 43 -15.05 0.16 -6.72
C VAL A 43 -16.54 0.09 -6.41
N ASP A 44 -16.96 -0.75 -5.45
CA ASP A 44 -18.38 -1.00 -5.16
C ASP A 44 -19.17 0.22 -4.63
N ASN A 45 -18.50 1.28 -4.18
CA ASN A 45 -19.13 2.49 -3.61
C ASN A 45 -19.03 3.73 -4.53
N GLY A 46 -18.87 3.51 -5.83
CA GLY A 46 -18.88 4.57 -6.83
C GLY A 46 -17.53 5.27 -7.05
N PRO A 47 -17.50 6.29 -7.93
CA PRO A 47 -16.26 6.86 -8.46
C PRO A 47 -15.40 7.57 -7.41
N GLU A 48 -16.00 8.11 -6.34
CA GLU A 48 -15.26 8.74 -5.25
C GLU A 48 -14.45 7.72 -4.46
N ARG A 49 -15.02 6.52 -4.20
CA ARG A 49 -14.33 5.43 -3.53
C ARG A 49 -13.14 4.94 -4.34
N GLU A 50 -13.32 4.77 -5.64
CA GLU A 50 -12.25 4.36 -6.54
C GLU A 50 -11.11 5.40 -6.56
N ARG A 51 -11.47 6.69 -6.66
CA ARG A 51 -10.49 7.78 -6.58
C ARG A 51 -9.71 7.76 -5.27
N ASP A 52 -10.40 7.64 -4.15
CA ASP A 52 -9.77 7.67 -2.83
C ASP A 52 -8.88 6.43 -2.61
N PHE A 53 -9.29 5.26 -3.08
CA PHE A 53 -8.44 4.06 -3.10
C PHE A 53 -7.17 4.27 -3.94
N ARG A 54 -7.30 4.82 -5.16
CA ARG A 54 -6.13 5.16 -6.00
C ARG A 54 -5.20 6.15 -5.30
N MET A 55 -5.74 7.20 -4.68
CA MET A 55 -4.94 8.17 -3.91
C MET A 55 -4.25 7.50 -2.72
N TYR A 56 -4.91 6.57 -2.06
CA TYR A 56 -4.34 5.81 -0.94
C TYR A 56 -3.16 4.93 -1.37
N VAL A 57 -3.27 4.25 -2.51
CA VAL A 57 -2.18 3.46 -3.10
C VAL A 57 -1.02 4.35 -3.53
N LEU A 58 -1.30 5.48 -4.19
CA LEU A 58 -0.27 6.44 -4.57
C LEU A 58 0.43 7.02 -3.33
N GLN A 59 -0.32 7.32 -2.27
CA GLN A 59 0.26 7.80 -1.01
C GLN A 59 1.18 6.75 -0.40
N PHE A 60 0.82 5.46 -0.43
CA PHE A 60 1.69 4.37 -0.01
C PHE A 60 3.01 4.38 -0.78
N LEU A 61 2.97 4.44 -2.12
CA LEU A 61 4.18 4.49 -2.94
C LEU A 61 5.05 5.72 -2.61
N LYS A 62 4.43 6.88 -2.38
CA LYS A 62 5.17 8.08 -1.99
C LYS A 62 5.79 7.96 -0.59
N ARG A 63 5.13 7.26 0.34
CA ARG A 63 5.71 6.95 1.66
C ARG A 63 6.91 6.00 1.53
N CYS A 64 6.89 5.05 0.59
CA CYS A 64 8.04 4.20 0.30
C CYS A 64 9.23 5.05 -0.19
N GLU A 65 9.02 5.93 -1.17
CA GLU A 65 10.05 6.84 -1.67
C GLU A 65 10.63 7.73 -0.55
N VAL A 66 9.78 8.35 0.26
CA VAL A 66 10.24 9.15 1.42
C VAL A 66 11.01 8.30 2.42
N SER A 67 10.61 7.04 2.65
CA SER A 67 11.33 6.16 3.57
C SER A 67 12.74 5.83 3.08
N VAL A 68 12.95 5.80 1.77
CA VAL A 68 14.28 5.65 1.17
C VAL A 68 15.10 6.92 1.40
N GLU A 69 14.56 8.09 1.06
CA GLU A 69 15.22 9.38 1.25
C GLU A 69 15.63 9.63 2.71
N LEU A 70 14.77 9.27 3.67
CA LEU A 70 15.02 9.44 5.10
C LEU A 70 16.10 8.50 5.64
N ARG A 71 16.43 7.42 4.93
CA ARG A 71 17.47 6.46 5.34
C ARG A 71 18.81 6.72 4.66
N SER A 72 18.79 7.41 3.52
CA SER A 72 20.01 7.95 2.92
C SER A 72 20.68 8.96 3.84
N THR A 73 22.00 8.84 3.96
CA THR A 73 22.87 9.75 4.71
C THR A 73 23.86 10.43 3.76
N SER A 74 24.75 11.26 4.29
CA SER A 74 25.85 11.84 3.48
C SER A 74 26.90 10.81 3.05
N GLU A 75 26.94 9.63 3.67
CA GLU A 75 27.96 8.60 3.45
C GLU A 75 27.42 7.35 2.74
N GLU A 76 26.10 7.14 2.78
CA GLU A 76 25.43 5.95 2.27
C GLU A 76 24.10 6.34 1.63
N THR A 77 23.91 5.99 0.36
CA THR A 77 22.67 6.22 -0.38
C THR A 77 21.87 4.93 -0.40
N VAL A 78 20.67 4.96 0.17
CA VAL A 78 19.66 3.92 -0.05
C VAL A 78 18.91 4.29 -1.33
N GLU A 79 18.79 3.34 -2.27
CA GLU A 79 18.17 3.58 -3.57
C GLU A 79 16.88 2.80 -3.78
N ASP A 80 16.61 1.81 -2.94
CA ASP A 80 15.47 0.91 -3.09
C ASP A 80 14.72 0.66 -1.77
N PHE A 81 13.59 -0.02 -1.91
CA PHE A 81 12.78 -0.51 -0.81
C PHE A 81 12.22 -1.88 -1.22
N ALA A 82 11.94 -2.73 -0.23
CA ALA A 82 11.28 -4.00 -0.43
C ALA A 82 9.79 -3.90 -0.03
N ILE A 83 8.92 -4.58 -0.78
CA ILE A 83 7.54 -4.82 -0.37
C ILE A 83 7.34 -6.32 -0.21
N ILE A 84 6.99 -6.74 1.00
CA ILE A 84 6.47 -8.07 1.28
C ILE A 84 4.97 -8.04 1.04
N VAL A 85 4.53 -8.79 0.05
CA VAL A 85 3.10 -9.02 -0.20
C VAL A 85 2.69 -10.27 0.55
N ASP A 86 1.98 -10.11 1.67
CA ASP A 86 1.45 -11.23 2.44
C ASP A 86 0.15 -11.71 1.79
N MET A 87 0.23 -12.92 1.23
CA MET A 87 -0.83 -13.58 0.47
C MET A 87 -1.65 -14.54 1.33
N ASP A 88 -1.42 -14.62 2.64
CA ASP A 88 -2.21 -15.49 3.52
C ASP A 88 -3.69 -15.08 3.50
N GLY A 89 -4.57 -16.06 3.26
CA GLY A 89 -6.00 -15.84 3.05
C GLY A 89 -6.40 -15.41 1.64
N TYR A 90 -5.46 -15.23 0.71
CA TYR A 90 -5.78 -14.83 -0.66
C TYR A 90 -6.63 -15.88 -1.39
N SER A 91 -7.67 -15.40 -2.07
CA SER A 91 -8.51 -16.18 -2.97
C SER A 91 -8.96 -15.35 -4.17
N MET A 92 -9.28 -16.02 -5.28
CA MET A 92 -9.80 -15.35 -6.48
C MET A 92 -11.08 -14.54 -6.23
N TYR A 93 -11.83 -14.88 -5.17
CA TYR A 93 -13.04 -14.14 -4.76
C TYR A 93 -12.75 -12.66 -4.45
N GLN A 94 -11.56 -12.35 -3.95
CA GLN A 94 -11.17 -11.00 -3.55
C GLN A 94 -10.74 -10.10 -4.73
N THR A 95 -10.46 -10.68 -5.89
CA THR A 95 -9.92 -9.99 -7.08
C THR A 95 -10.78 -10.14 -8.32
N THR A 96 -11.81 -10.99 -8.27
CA THR A 96 -12.73 -11.19 -9.39
C THR A 96 -14.05 -10.50 -9.06
N SER A 97 -14.41 -9.46 -9.81
CA SER A 97 -15.81 -9.09 -9.92
C SER A 97 -16.49 -10.16 -10.77
N THR A 98 -17.55 -10.79 -10.25
CA THR A 98 -18.43 -11.58 -11.10
C THR A 98 -19.17 -10.60 -11.99
N SER A 99 -18.57 -10.21 -13.12
CA SER A 99 -19.28 -9.65 -14.26
C SER A 99 -20.12 -10.77 -14.87
N GLY A 100 -21.23 -11.03 -14.21
CA GLY A 100 -22.23 -12.02 -14.57
C GLY A 100 -23.57 -11.54 -14.06
N GLU A 101 -24.09 -10.49 -14.70
CA GLU A 101 -25.49 -10.28 -15.13
C GLU A 101 -25.65 -8.88 -15.74
#